data_AF-A0A972KQ43-F1
#
_entry.id   AF-A0A972KQ43-F1
#
_cell.length_a   1.000
_cell.length_b   1.000
_cell.length_c   1.000
_cell.angle_alpha   90.00
_cell.angle_beta   90.00
_cell.angle_gamma   90.00
#
_symmetry.space_group_name_H-M   'P 1'
#
loop_
_entity.id
_entity.type
_entity.pdbx_description
1 polymer ?
#
loop_
_entity_poly.entity_id
_entity_poly.type
_entity_poly.pdbx_seq_one_letter_code
_entity_poly.pdbx_strand_id
1 'polypeptide(L)' 'MIKVQEVLNILNEWAPPAVAWERDNVGLLVGNPGAEITGILVAPDVTREVVYEARERGANLIVAHHPV' A
#
# COMPACT_ATOMS: atom_id res chain seq x y z
N MET A 1 -7.37 16.02 4.65
CA MET A 1 -6.85 14.75 5.19
C MET A 1 -6.20 14.01 4.03
N ILE A 2 -5.08 13.31 4.28
CA ILE A 2 -4.34 12.65 3.20
C ILE A 2 -5.12 11.42 2.72
N LYS A 3 -5.22 11.22 1.40
CA LYS A 3 -5.91 10.08 0.79
C LYS A 3 -4.92 9.03 0.27
N VAL A 4 -5.40 7.79 0.13
CA VAL A 4 -4.63 6.68 -0.49
C VAL A 4 -4.04 7.09 -1.85
N GLN A 5 -4.81 7.79 -2.69
CA GLN A 5 -4.34 8.26 -4.00
C GLN A 5 -3.12 9.18 -3.91
N GLU A 6 -3.02 10.03 -2.88
CA GLU A 6 -1.88 10.95 -2.74
C GLU A 6 -0.60 10.19 -2.37
N VAL A 7 -0.71 9.15 -1.55
CA VAL A 7 0.42 8.26 -1.24
C VAL A 7 0.84 7.44 -2.46
N LEU A 8 -0.13 6.92 -3.23
CA LEU A 8 0.17 6.23 -4.50
C LEU A 8 0.92 7.15 -5.47
N ASN A 9 0.55 8.43 -5.56
CA ASN A 9 1.24 9.39 -6.42
C ASN A 9 2.70 9.57 -5.98
N ILE A 10 2.96 9.75 -4.67
CA ILE A 10 4.32 9.87 -4.12
C ILE A 10 5.14 8.60 -4.40
N LEU A 11 4.54 7.42 -4.19
CA LEU A 11 5.22 6.15 -4.47
C LEU A 11 5.52 5.99 -5.97
N ASN A 12 4.60 6.37 -6.85
CA ASN A 12 4.80 6.30 -8.29
C ASN A 12 5.82 7.33 -8.81
N GLU A 13 5.99 8.47 -8.15
CA GLU A 13 7.06 9.42 -8.46
C GLU A 13 8.43 8.86 -8.07
N TRP A 14 8.53 8.19 -6.92
CA TRP A 14 9.78 7.61 -6.43
C TRP A 14 10.15 6.30 -7.14
N ALA A 15 9.14 5.45 -7.40
CA ALA A 15 9.25 4.15 -8.04
C ALA A 15 8.18 4.03 -9.14
N PRO A 16 8.47 4.53 -10.36
CA PRO A 16 7.50 4.53 -11.45
C PRO A 16 7.02 3.13 -11.81
N PRO A 17 5.71 2.87 -11.95
CA PRO A 17 5.19 1.56 -12.33
C PRO A 17 5.79 0.99 -13.62
N ALA A 18 6.26 1.86 -14.52
CA ALA A 18 6.91 1.47 -15.78
C ALA A 18 8.25 0.71 -15.59
N VAL A 19 8.84 0.72 -14.39
CA VAL A 19 10.06 -0.05 -14.08
C VAL A 19 9.75 -1.46 -13.57
N ALA A 20 8.49 -1.74 -13.22
CA ALA A 20 8.06 -3.07 -12.84
C ALA A 20 8.13 -4.02 -14.05
N TRP A 21 8.32 -5.31 -13.79
CA TRP A 21 8.27 -6.27 -14.88
C TRP A 21 6.84 -6.37 -15.42
N GLU A 22 6.68 -6.65 -16.70
CA GLU A 22 5.35 -6.73 -17.36
C GLU A 22 4.38 -7.72 -16.70
N ARG A 23 4.91 -8.66 -15.90
CA ARG A 23 4.15 -9.70 -15.19
C ARG A 23 3.93 -9.40 -13.71
N ASP A 24 4.46 -8.29 -13.20
CA ASP A 24 4.25 -7.89 -11.81
C ASP A 24 2.85 -7.29 -11.62
N ASN A 25 2.25 -7.57 -10.46
CA ASN A 25 0.97 -7.00 -10.05
C ASN A 25 1.22 -5.91 -9.01
N VAL A 26 1.39 -4.66 -9.46
CA VAL A 26 1.78 -3.52 -8.61
C VAL A 26 0.68 -2.45 -8.54
N GLY A 27 0.80 -1.56 -7.56
CA GLY A 27 -0.14 -0.45 -7.33
C GLY A 27 -1.10 -0.74 -6.18
N LEU A 28 -2.33 -0.22 -6.27
CA LEU A 28 -3.38 -0.48 -5.28
C LEU A 28 -4.12 -1.77 -5.63
N LEU A 29 -3.79 -2.86 -4.95
CA LEU A 29 -4.39 -4.18 -5.21
C LEU A 29 -5.76 -4.38 -4.55
N VAL A 30 -5.92 -3.82 -3.34
CA VAL A 30 -7.15 -3.94 -2.54
C VAL A 30 -7.43 -2.61 -1.83
N GLY A 31 -8.67 -2.14 -1.87
CA GLY A 31 -9.11 -0.96 -1.14
C GLY A 31 -9.69 0.14 -2.02
N ASN A 32 -9.75 1.37 -1.49
CA ASN A 32 -10.34 2.53 -2.15
C ASN A 32 -9.30 3.68 -2.23
N PRO A 33 -8.94 4.16 -3.43
CA PRO A 33 -7.98 5.27 -3.58
C PRO A 33 -8.48 6.58 -2.94
N GLY A 34 -9.79 6.74 -2.76
CA GLY A 34 -10.39 7.89 -2.11
C GLY A 34 -10.44 7.84 -0.58
N ALA A 35 -10.04 6.72 0.04
CA ALA A 35 -10.06 6.57 1.49
C ALA A 35 -9.03 7.49 2.16
N GLU A 36 -9.41 8.07 3.30
CA GLU A 36 -8.51 8.86 4.14
C GLU A 36 -7.56 7.94 4.91
N ILE A 37 -6.30 8.33 5.03
CA ILE A 37 -5.28 7.54 5.71
C ILE A 37 -5.23 7.91 7.19
N THR A 38 -5.31 6.88 8.05
CA THR A 38 -5.12 6.98 9.50
C THR A 38 -3.74 6.51 9.94
N GLY A 39 -3.07 5.70 9.11
CA GLY A 39 -1.70 5.24 9.32
C GLY A 39 -1.25 4.29 8.22
N ILE A 40 0.06 4.16 8.05
CA ILE A 40 0.68 3.30 7.02
C ILE A 40 1.57 2.27 7.72
N LEU A 41 1.38 0.99 7.42
CA LEU A 41 2.29 -0.09 7.81
C LEU A 41 3.07 -0.56 6.58
N VAL A 42 4.40 -0.65 6.71
CA VAL A 42 5.27 -1.14 5.62
C VAL A 42 5.76 -2.54 5.99
N ALA A 43 5.62 -3.49 5.07
CA ALA A 43 5.99 -4.89 5.29
C ALA A 43 6.53 -5.56 4.01
N PRO A 44 7.32 -6.64 4.09
CA PRO A 44 7.66 -7.42 2.89
C PRO A 44 6.45 -8.19 2.33
N ASP A 45 5.67 -8.81 3.22
CA ASP A 45 4.55 -9.70 2.91
C ASP A 45 3.27 -9.26 3.62
N VAL A 46 2.11 -9.52 3.03
CA VAL A 46 0.80 -9.30 3.65
C VAL A 46 0.29 -10.59 4.29
N THR A 47 0.82 -10.94 5.46
CA THR A 47 0.31 -12.08 6.25
C THR A 47 -0.89 -11.67 7.11
N ARG A 48 -1.58 -12.65 7.70
CA ARG A 48 -2.68 -12.40 8.64
C ARG A 48 -2.22 -11.59 9.85
N GLU A 49 -1.02 -11.88 10.35
CA GLU A 49 -0.41 -11.20 11.48
C GLU A 49 -0.11 -9.73 11.15
N VAL A 50 0.38 -9.44 9.95
CA VAL A 50 0.59 -8.05 9.47
C VAL A 50 -0.73 -7.28 9.36
N VAL A 51 -1.80 -7.93 8.90
CA VAL A 51 -3.13 -7.29 8.86
C VAL A 51 -3.64 -7.00 10.28
N TYR A 52 -3.43 -7.90 11.24
CA TYR A 52 -3.80 -7.64 12.64
C TYR A 52 -2.94 -6.54 13.26
N GLU A 53 -1.63 -6.52 12.99
CA GLU A 53 -0.74 -5.45 13.44
C GLU A 53 -1.20 -4.09 12.90
N ALA A 54 -1.53 -3.99 11.61
CA ALA A 54 -2.04 -2.75 11.02
C ALA A 54 -3.29 -2.27 11.75
N ARG A 55 -4.24 -3.18 12.02
CA ARG A 55 -5.46 -2.89 12.77
C ARG A 55 -5.16 -2.42 14.21
N GLU A 56 -4.28 -3.10 14.92
CA GLU A 56 -3.90 -2.75 16.31
C GLU A 56 -3.23 -1.39 16.39
N ARG A 57 -2.43 -1.03 15.38
CA ARG A 57 -1.77 0.28 15.27
C ARG A 57 -2.67 1.38 14.70
N GLY A 58 -3.90 1.06 14.30
CA GLY A 58 -4.81 2.00 13.63
C GLY A 58 -4.35 2.41 12.22
N ALA A 59 -3.48 1.63 11.59
CA ALA A 59 -3.06 1.81 10.21
C ALA A 59 -4.08 1.18 9.25
N ASN A 60 -4.52 1.95 8.25
CA ASN A 60 -5.51 1.51 7.27
C ASN A 60 -4.96 1.44 5.83
N LEU A 61 -3.65 1.60 5.68
CA LEU A 61 -2.91 1.33 4.45
C LEU A 61 -1.72 0.42 4.77
N ILE A 62 -1.58 -0.68 4.03
CA ILE A 62 -0.39 -1.54 4.05
C ILE A 62 0.33 -1.34 2.72
N VAL A 63 1.62 -1.02 2.77
CA VAL A 63 2.50 -0.97 1.59
C VAL A 63 3.44 -2.15 1.67
N ALA A 64 3.32 -3.09 0.72
CA ALA A 64 4.08 -4.34 0.72
C ALA A 64 4.95 -4.53 -0.52
N HIS A 65 6.04 -5.29 -0.38
CA HIS A 65 6.90 -5.65 -1.50
C HIS A 65 6.29 -6.77 -2.36
N HIS A 66 5.89 -7.87 -1.72
CA HIS A 66 5.23 -8.96 -2.41
C HIS A 66 3.73 -8.67 -2.53
N PRO A 67 3.15 -8.80 -3.73
CA PRO A 67 1.71 -8.60 -3.93
C PRO A 67 0.91 -9.65 -3.14
N VAL A 68 -0.23 -9.23 -2.59
CA VAL A 68 -1.18 -10.08 -1.85
C VAL A 68 -1.97 -11.01 -2.78
#